data_AF-A0A426DCR7-F1
#
_entry.id   AF-A0A426DCR7-F1
#
_cell.length_a   1.000
_cell.length_b   1.000
_cell.length_c   1.000
_cell.angle_alpha   90.00
_cell.angle_beta   90.00
_cell.angle_gamma   90.00
#
_symmetry.space_group_name_H-M   'P 1'
#
loop_
_entity.id
_entity.type
_entity.pdbx_description
1 polymer ?
#
loop_
_entity_poly.entity_id
_entity_poly.type
_entity_poly.pdbx_seq_one_letter_code
_entity_poly.pdbx_strand_id
1 'polypeptide(L)'
;MVLRCLPVNAASVEYAIISHQPYNNCLEWSNAEDSGNLMRNVCLDGVPEKFWRRVYNLSSGADYRQTCASFSLALGGDIRQTNEPNWMATGNFHGHFYTDADELEALVPFRTKSYAQQIQEIQMGFMEMMKAAGPDFPMPTPEEQKEHTKAVISQPGGVLQFVTDGDEERIKVWFGSREKYEAIPKKWDDIVLSKPIDLPGYLDHGFDETKPAEELDIEDMRQAAEFRGGKCLSETMTKGDLYTALRWQCASGHEFEATPYTVLFAGHGCPECMCGEWRYGEEAEVNPFFAQVWKPLHEGEENFRVKMVADAMMIGCTG
;
A
#
# COMPACT_ATOMS: atom_id res chain seq x y z
N MET A 1 8.17 2.35 -1.93
CA MET A 1 7.48 2.02 -3.20
C MET A 1 7.10 0.54 -3.19
N VAL A 2 5.91 0.19 -2.69
CA VAL A 2 5.37 -1.17 -2.88
C VAL A 2 4.68 -1.15 -4.24
N LEU A 3 5.43 -1.53 -5.28
CA LEU A 3 4.88 -1.71 -6.62
C LEU A 3 3.91 -2.90 -6.59
N ARG A 4 2.62 -2.66 -6.84
CA ARG A 4 1.72 -3.74 -7.25
C ARG A 4 1.30 -3.49 -8.68
N CYS A 5 2.07 -4.06 -9.60
CA CYS A 5 1.60 -4.26 -10.95
C CYS A 5 0.38 -5.21 -10.91
N LEU A 6 -0.54 -5.07 -11.88
CA LEU A 6 -1.42 -6.15 -12.31
C LEU A 6 -0.59 -7.43 -12.32
N PRO A 7 -1.08 -8.57 -11.81
CA PRO A 7 -0.23 -9.74 -11.55
C PRO A 7 0.56 -10.14 -12.81
N VAL A 8 1.81 -9.66 -12.89
CA VAL A 8 2.74 -9.98 -13.98
C VAL A 8 3.33 -11.37 -13.75
N ASN A 9 3.14 -11.90 -12.54
CA ASN A 9 3.51 -13.23 -12.14
C ASN A 9 2.28 -13.98 -11.64
N ALA A 10 1.76 -14.92 -12.44
CA ALA A 10 0.67 -15.79 -12.05
C ALA A 10 0.96 -16.56 -10.74
N ALA A 11 2.23 -16.77 -10.38
CA ALA A 11 2.60 -17.40 -9.12
C ALA A 11 2.25 -16.55 -7.89
N SER A 12 1.95 -15.26 -8.04
CA SER A 12 1.57 -14.43 -6.89
C SER A 12 0.27 -14.88 -6.24
N VAL A 13 -0.62 -15.53 -6.99
CA VAL A 13 -1.89 -16.08 -6.48
C VAL A 13 -1.72 -17.35 -5.64
N GLU A 14 -0.52 -17.93 -5.65
CA GLU A 14 -0.20 -19.14 -4.88
C GLU A 14 0.31 -18.83 -3.47
N TYR A 15 0.52 -17.56 -3.14
CA TYR A 15 0.97 -17.13 -1.83
C TYR A 15 -0.21 -16.75 -0.93
N ALA A 16 -0.14 -17.18 0.34
CA ALA A 16 -1.17 -16.91 1.35
C ALA A 16 -1.49 -15.41 1.54
N ILE A 17 -0.58 -14.54 1.13
CA ILE A 17 -0.70 -13.08 1.15
C ILE A 17 -1.92 -12.54 0.39
N ILE A 18 -2.49 -13.32 -0.54
CA ILE A 18 -3.76 -12.95 -1.20
C ILE A 18 -4.90 -12.75 -0.20
N SER A 19 -4.85 -13.44 0.95
CA SER A 19 -5.87 -13.33 2.00
C SER A 19 -5.83 -12.02 2.77
N HIS A 20 -4.80 -11.20 2.57
CA HIS A 20 -4.66 -9.91 3.26
C HIS A 20 -5.18 -8.73 2.44
N GLN A 21 -5.87 -9.00 1.32
CA GLN A 21 -6.50 -7.98 0.50
C GLN A 21 -8.02 -8.04 0.71
N PRO A 22 -8.60 -7.12 1.50
CA PRO A 22 -10.04 -7.06 1.67
C PRO A 22 -10.77 -6.94 0.33
N TYR A 23 -11.95 -7.55 0.18
CA TYR A 23 -12.72 -7.49 -1.07
C TYR A 23 -13.02 -6.06 -1.54
N ASN A 24 -13.24 -5.15 -0.58
CA ASN A 24 -13.52 -3.74 -0.81
C ASN A 24 -12.27 -2.85 -0.83
N ASN A 25 -11.07 -3.42 -0.64
CA ASN A 25 -9.85 -2.64 -0.71
C ASN A 25 -9.71 -2.03 -2.10
N CYS A 26 -9.58 -0.71 -2.18
CA CYS A 26 -9.46 0.03 -3.44
C CYS A 26 -7.99 0.28 -3.75
N LEU A 27 -7.50 -0.28 -4.85
CA LEU A 27 -6.12 -0.15 -5.31
C LEU A 27 -6.11 0.59 -6.65
N GLU A 28 -5.11 1.43 -6.87
CA GLU A 28 -4.80 1.94 -8.21
C GLU A 28 -3.74 1.04 -8.84
N TRP A 29 -4.15 0.25 -9.82
CA TRP A 29 -3.30 -0.73 -10.46
C TRP A 29 -2.37 -0.08 -11.49
N SER A 30 -1.19 -0.68 -11.69
CA SER A 30 -0.34 -0.37 -12.85
C SER A 30 -0.28 -1.57 -13.78
N ASN A 31 -0.37 -1.34 -15.08
CA ASN A 31 -0.02 -2.38 -16.05
C ASN A 31 1.50 -2.44 -16.28
N ALA A 32 1.97 -3.61 -16.73
CA ALA A 32 3.41 -3.87 -16.89
C ALA A 32 4.01 -3.12 -18.09
N GLU A 33 3.20 -2.83 -19.11
CA GLU A 33 3.63 -2.07 -20.30
C GLU A 33 3.95 -0.62 -19.93
N ASP A 34 3.08 0.04 -19.17
CA ASP A 34 3.30 1.38 -18.62
C ASP A 34 4.58 1.42 -17.75
N SER A 35 4.78 0.42 -16.89
CA SER A 35 6.02 0.33 -16.09
C SER A 35 7.26 0.18 -16.98
N GLY A 36 7.18 -0.66 -18.02
CA GLY A 36 8.27 -0.83 -19.00
C GLY A 36 8.55 0.44 -19.80
N ASN A 37 7.50 1.16 -20.19
CA ASN A 37 7.60 2.43 -20.90
C ASN A 37 8.23 3.51 -20.04
N LEU A 38 7.90 3.57 -18.75
CA LEU A 38 8.58 4.46 -17.83
C LEU A 38 10.08 4.18 -17.80
N MET A 39 10.48 2.92 -17.58
CA MET A 39 11.90 2.54 -17.54
C MET A 39 12.62 2.91 -18.83
N ARG A 40 11.99 2.72 -19.99
CA ARG A 40 12.51 3.15 -21.28
C ARG A 40 12.64 4.67 -21.36
N ASN A 41 11.58 5.40 -21.00
CA ASN A 41 11.48 6.84 -21.22
C ASN A 41 12.39 7.64 -20.28
N VAL A 42 12.67 7.13 -19.08
CA VAL A 42 13.68 7.70 -18.16
C VAL A 42 15.09 7.66 -18.77
N CYS A 43 15.37 6.76 -19.72
CA CYS A 43 16.66 6.69 -20.42
C CYS A 43 16.76 7.61 -21.64
N LEU A 44 15.71 8.34 -22.00
CA LEU A 44 15.70 9.24 -23.16
C LEU A 44 16.18 10.65 -22.78
N ASP A 45 16.71 11.37 -23.77
CA ASP A 45 17.02 12.79 -23.61
C ASP A 45 15.74 13.59 -23.32
N GLY A 46 15.84 14.60 -22.45
CA GLY A 46 14.74 15.52 -22.15
C GLY A 46 13.98 15.24 -20.85
N VAL A 47 14.38 14.23 -20.06
CA VAL A 47 13.89 14.05 -18.68
C VAL A 47 14.24 15.29 -17.85
N PRO A 48 13.26 16.01 -17.26
CA PRO A 48 13.53 17.21 -16.49
C PRO A 48 14.41 16.95 -15.26
N GLU A 49 15.30 17.89 -14.90
CA GLU A 49 16.20 17.73 -13.74
C GLU A 49 15.45 17.43 -12.43
N LYS A 50 14.26 18.01 -12.26
CA LYS A 50 13.38 17.77 -11.11
C LYS A 50 12.96 16.31 -10.94
N PHE A 51 13.09 15.47 -11.98
CA PHE A 51 12.85 14.04 -11.87
C PHE A 51 13.82 13.38 -10.88
N TRP A 52 15.09 13.79 -10.91
CA TRP A 52 16.16 13.10 -10.20
C TRP A 52 16.14 13.37 -8.70
N ARG A 53 16.64 12.37 -7.94
CA ARG A 53 16.72 12.39 -6.46
C ARG A 53 15.39 12.48 -5.73
N ARG A 54 14.29 12.12 -6.41
CA ARG A 54 12.95 12.06 -5.85
C ARG A 54 12.40 10.63 -5.81
N VAL A 55 11.32 10.46 -5.07
CA VAL A 55 10.54 9.21 -4.95
C VAL A 55 9.16 9.50 -5.50
N TYR A 56 8.63 8.60 -6.31
CA TYR A 56 7.33 8.76 -6.95
C TYR A 56 6.46 7.53 -6.72
N ASN A 57 5.15 7.76 -6.61
CA ASN A 57 4.17 6.71 -6.76
C ASN A 57 3.97 6.41 -8.25
N LEU A 58 3.93 5.12 -8.59
CA LEU A 58 3.75 4.65 -9.96
C LEU A 58 2.38 3.99 -10.08
N SER A 59 1.59 4.48 -11.03
CA SER A 59 0.27 3.93 -11.34
C SER A 59 -0.11 4.15 -12.82
N SER A 60 -1.09 3.39 -13.31
CA SER A 60 -1.66 3.59 -14.65
C SER A 60 -2.77 4.66 -14.69
N GLY A 61 -3.05 5.35 -13.58
CA GLY A 61 -3.99 6.46 -13.51
C GLY A 61 -5.30 6.15 -12.79
N ALA A 62 -6.11 7.18 -12.55
CA ALA A 62 -7.30 7.10 -11.70
C ALA A 62 -8.37 6.12 -12.21
N ASP A 63 -8.46 5.86 -13.52
CA ASP A 63 -9.38 4.88 -14.09
C ASP A 63 -8.98 3.42 -13.78
N TYR A 64 -7.75 3.19 -13.36
CA TYR A 64 -7.27 1.91 -12.83
C TYR A 64 -7.58 1.70 -11.34
N ARG A 65 -8.28 2.64 -10.67
CA ARG A 65 -8.76 2.44 -9.29
C ARG A 65 -9.86 1.40 -9.26
N GLN A 66 -9.58 0.24 -8.67
CA GLN A 66 -10.52 -0.86 -8.58
C GLN A 66 -10.52 -1.47 -7.18
N THR A 67 -11.70 -1.85 -6.67
CA THR A 67 -11.76 -2.77 -5.54
C THR A 67 -11.34 -4.16 -5.97
N CYS A 68 -10.77 -4.97 -5.08
CA CYS A 68 -10.44 -6.38 -5.38
C CYS A 68 -11.64 -7.14 -5.98
N ALA A 69 -12.85 -6.92 -5.46
CA ALA A 69 -14.08 -7.49 -5.99
C ALA A 69 -14.40 -7.01 -7.42
N SER A 70 -14.37 -5.70 -7.67
CA SER A 70 -14.65 -5.13 -9.00
C SER A 70 -13.61 -5.54 -10.05
N PHE A 71 -12.34 -5.66 -9.65
CA PHE A 71 -11.27 -6.13 -10.51
C PHE A 71 -11.47 -7.59 -10.93
N SER A 72 -11.81 -8.47 -9.98
CA SER A 72 -12.14 -9.88 -10.27
C SER A 72 -13.33 -9.98 -11.24
N LEU A 73 -14.37 -9.17 -11.02
CA LEU A 73 -15.53 -9.11 -11.91
C LEU A 73 -15.19 -8.65 -13.33
N ALA A 74 -14.32 -7.64 -13.46
CA ALA A 74 -13.87 -7.16 -14.76
C ALA A 74 -13.11 -8.23 -15.56
N LEU A 75 -12.42 -9.15 -14.87
CA LEU A 75 -11.75 -10.30 -15.49
C LEU A 75 -12.71 -11.48 -15.78
N GLY A 76 -14.01 -11.32 -15.54
CA GLY A 76 -15.01 -12.37 -15.74
C GLY A 76 -15.15 -13.36 -14.58
N GLY A 77 -14.51 -13.09 -13.45
CA GLY A 77 -14.66 -13.87 -12.21
C GLY A 77 -15.82 -13.38 -11.34
N ASP A 78 -16.14 -14.15 -10.31
CA ASP A 78 -17.03 -13.73 -9.23
C ASP A 78 -16.48 -14.28 -7.91
N ILE A 79 -15.97 -13.38 -7.07
CA ILE A 79 -15.40 -13.75 -5.77
C ILE A 79 -16.38 -14.53 -4.88
N ARG A 80 -17.70 -14.37 -5.11
CA ARG A 80 -18.72 -15.07 -4.34
C ARG A 80 -18.74 -16.58 -4.59
N GLN A 81 -18.25 -17.00 -5.74
CA GLN A 81 -18.21 -18.40 -6.14
C GLN A 81 -16.93 -19.08 -5.67
N THR A 82 -15.84 -18.33 -5.54
CA THR A 82 -14.50 -18.85 -5.25
C THR A 82 -14.02 -18.58 -3.83
N ASN A 83 -14.78 -17.82 -3.03
CA ASN A 83 -14.40 -17.45 -1.67
C ASN A 83 -15.57 -17.54 -0.67
N GLU A 84 -15.25 -17.38 0.61
CA GLU A 84 -16.22 -17.07 1.68
C GLU A 84 -15.97 -15.66 2.22
N PRO A 85 -17.01 -14.97 2.73
CA PRO A 85 -16.88 -13.60 3.24
C PRO A 85 -15.76 -13.35 4.26
N ASN A 86 -15.47 -14.33 5.13
CA ASN A 86 -14.50 -14.22 6.21
C ASN A 86 -13.12 -14.79 5.85
N TRP A 87 -12.84 -15.05 4.58
CA TRP A 87 -11.52 -15.55 4.14
C TRP A 87 -10.48 -14.47 3.95
N MET A 88 -10.90 -13.21 3.85
CA MET A 88 -10.01 -12.06 3.70
C MET A 88 -9.90 -11.28 5.00
N ALA A 89 -8.75 -10.64 5.21
CA ALA A 89 -8.59 -9.61 6.22
C ALA A 89 -9.60 -8.47 6.01
N THR A 90 -9.93 -7.77 7.09
CA THR A 90 -10.75 -6.54 7.03
C THR A 90 -9.89 -5.28 7.03
N GLY A 91 -8.71 -5.33 7.64
CA GLY A 91 -7.67 -4.31 7.51
C GLY A 91 -6.84 -4.50 6.23
N ASN A 92 -6.33 -3.40 5.67
CA ASN A 92 -5.47 -3.42 4.49
C ASN A 92 -4.07 -2.88 4.81
N PHE A 93 -3.04 -3.56 4.31
CA PHE A 93 -1.67 -3.03 4.18
C PHE A 93 -1.12 -3.16 2.76
N HIS A 94 -1.97 -3.59 1.82
CA HIS A 94 -1.59 -4.06 0.51
C HIS A 94 -2.13 -3.19 -0.60
N GLY A 95 -1.30 -2.25 -1.01
CA GLY A 95 -1.61 -1.33 -2.08
C GLY A 95 -2.68 -0.33 -1.67
N HIS A 96 -2.48 0.90 -2.13
CA HIS A 96 -3.38 2.03 -1.99
C HIS A 96 -3.25 2.83 -3.29
N PHE A 97 -4.05 3.87 -3.42
CA PHE A 97 -3.80 4.90 -4.42
C PHE A 97 -3.27 6.16 -3.74
N TYR A 98 -2.43 6.89 -4.46
CA TYR A 98 -1.87 8.15 -4.00
C TYR A 98 -2.20 9.21 -5.05
N THR A 99 -2.61 10.39 -4.60
CA THR A 99 -3.05 11.48 -5.47
C THR A 99 -1.91 12.09 -6.29
N ASP A 100 -0.67 11.89 -5.88
CA ASP A 100 0.55 12.38 -6.52
C ASP A 100 1.07 11.45 -7.64
N ALA A 101 0.42 10.31 -7.90
CA ALA A 101 0.90 9.36 -8.92
C ALA A 101 0.90 9.95 -10.34
N ASP A 102 0.12 11.01 -10.57
CA ASP A 102 0.09 11.77 -11.83
C ASP A 102 1.31 12.68 -12.01
N GLU A 103 2.06 13.01 -10.95
CA GLU A 103 3.27 13.83 -11.06
C GLU A 103 4.34 13.13 -11.89
N LEU A 104 4.48 11.82 -11.72
CA LEU A 104 5.43 11.01 -12.47
C LEU A 104 5.10 10.99 -13.96
N GLU A 105 3.81 10.83 -14.29
CA GLU A 105 3.32 10.88 -15.68
C GLU A 105 3.57 12.26 -16.30
N ALA A 106 3.37 13.35 -15.55
CA ALA A 106 3.64 14.70 -16.03
C ALA A 106 5.14 14.97 -16.27
N LEU A 107 6.03 14.28 -15.57
CA LEU A 107 7.49 14.40 -15.72
C LEU A 107 8.03 13.55 -16.86
N VAL A 108 7.57 12.31 -16.94
CA VAL A 108 8.05 11.30 -17.90
C VAL A 108 6.84 10.53 -18.41
N PRO A 109 6.12 11.03 -19.42
CA PRO A 109 4.89 10.39 -19.90
C PRO A 109 5.12 8.92 -20.26
N PHE A 110 4.35 8.01 -19.66
CA PHE A 110 4.56 6.56 -19.76
C PHE A 110 3.26 5.76 -19.90
N ARG A 111 2.11 6.35 -19.54
CA ARG A 111 0.80 5.68 -19.61
C ARG A 111 0.30 5.58 -21.05
N THR A 112 -0.19 4.40 -21.43
CA THR A 112 -0.49 4.08 -22.84
C THR A 112 -1.94 3.79 -23.15
N LYS A 113 -2.71 3.30 -22.17
CA LYS A 113 -4.07 2.80 -22.38
C LYS A 113 -4.94 3.02 -21.15
N SER A 114 -6.25 3.10 -21.40
CA SER A 114 -7.25 3.11 -20.35
C SER A 114 -7.44 1.73 -19.73
N TYR A 115 -8.00 1.70 -18.52
CA TYR A 115 -8.36 0.46 -17.83
C TYR A 115 -9.30 -0.41 -18.68
N ALA A 116 -10.27 0.18 -19.37
CA ALA A 116 -11.21 -0.55 -20.23
C ALA A 116 -10.50 -1.25 -21.40
N GLN A 117 -9.56 -0.57 -22.06
CA GLN A 117 -8.73 -1.18 -23.11
C GLN A 117 -7.88 -2.32 -22.55
N GLN A 118 -7.27 -2.12 -21.37
CA GLN A 118 -6.47 -3.16 -20.73
C GLN A 118 -7.28 -4.41 -20.39
N ILE A 119 -8.51 -4.26 -19.87
CA ILE A 119 -9.39 -5.41 -19.58
C ILE A 119 -9.82 -6.10 -20.87
N GLN A 120 -10.16 -5.33 -21.91
CA GLN A 120 -10.51 -5.90 -23.21
C GLN A 120 -9.36 -6.73 -23.79
N GLU A 121 -8.13 -6.23 -23.74
CA GLU A 121 -6.94 -6.97 -24.19
C GLU A 121 -6.72 -8.27 -23.42
N ILE A 122 -6.88 -8.23 -22.08
CA ILE A 122 -6.74 -9.43 -21.24
C ILE A 122 -7.80 -10.47 -21.61
N GLN A 123 -9.07 -10.06 -21.75
CA GLN A 123 -10.16 -10.95 -22.13
C GLN A 123 -9.96 -11.52 -23.53
N MET A 124 -9.52 -10.71 -24.49
CA MET A 124 -9.21 -11.17 -25.85
C MET A 124 -8.06 -12.17 -25.86
N GLY A 125 -6.96 -11.89 -25.15
CA GLY A 125 -5.84 -12.81 -25.03
C GLY A 125 -6.24 -14.14 -24.38
N PHE A 126 -7.11 -14.11 -23.36
CA PHE A 126 -7.66 -15.32 -22.76
C PHE A 126 -8.53 -16.12 -23.75
N MET A 127 -9.41 -15.45 -24.51
CA MET A 127 -10.21 -16.10 -25.54
C MET A 127 -9.35 -16.74 -26.65
N GLU A 128 -8.29 -16.07 -27.08
CA GLU A 128 -7.33 -16.61 -28.06
C GLU A 128 -6.58 -17.83 -27.51
N MET A 129 -6.13 -17.78 -26.25
CA MET A 129 -5.52 -18.92 -25.56
C MET A 129 -6.48 -20.11 -25.52
N MET A 130 -7.74 -19.92 -25.10
CA MET A 130 -8.75 -20.97 -25.05
C MET A 130 -9.02 -21.57 -26.44
N LYS A 131 -9.11 -20.72 -27.47
CA LYS A 131 -9.29 -21.18 -28.85
C LYS A 131 -8.10 -22.02 -29.34
N ALA A 132 -6.88 -21.64 -28.97
CA ALA A 132 -5.67 -22.38 -29.33
C ALA A 132 -5.54 -23.71 -28.55
N ALA A 133 -5.97 -23.74 -27.28
CA ALA A 133 -5.94 -24.93 -26.44
C ALA A 133 -7.00 -25.97 -26.82
N GLY A 134 -8.09 -25.53 -27.47
CA GLY A 134 -9.17 -26.40 -27.93
C GLY A 134 -10.27 -26.62 -26.89
N PRO A 135 -11.40 -27.23 -27.29
CA PRO A 135 -12.59 -27.38 -26.45
C PRO A 135 -12.38 -28.30 -25.24
N ASP A 136 -11.38 -29.17 -25.29
CA ASP A 136 -11.07 -30.13 -24.23
C ASP A 136 -10.06 -29.58 -23.19
N PHE A 137 -9.67 -28.30 -23.30
CA PHE A 137 -8.79 -27.67 -22.32
C PHE A 137 -9.49 -27.62 -20.94
N PRO A 138 -8.90 -28.23 -19.90
CA PRO A 138 -9.55 -28.29 -18.60
C PRO A 138 -9.55 -26.90 -17.97
N MET A 139 -10.75 -26.38 -17.71
CA MET A 139 -10.95 -25.18 -16.91
C MET A 139 -11.45 -25.58 -15.52
N PRO A 140 -10.84 -25.05 -14.44
CA PRO A 140 -11.25 -25.42 -13.10
C PRO A 140 -12.66 -24.91 -12.84
N THR A 141 -13.51 -25.75 -12.26
CA THR A 141 -14.85 -25.33 -11.84
C THR A 141 -14.75 -24.30 -10.70
N PRO A 142 -15.80 -23.50 -10.44
CA PRO A 142 -15.79 -22.58 -9.31
C PRO A 142 -15.50 -23.28 -7.97
N GLU A 143 -15.96 -24.52 -7.79
CA GLU A 143 -15.68 -25.33 -6.61
C GLU A 143 -14.21 -25.73 -6.52
N GLU A 144 -13.58 -26.13 -7.63
CA GLU A 144 -12.14 -26.44 -7.67
C GLU A 144 -11.31 -25.19 -7.36
N GLN A 145 -11.69 -24.03 -7.92
CA GLN A 145 -11.04 -22.75 -7.61
C GLN A 145 -11.22 -22.35 -6.14
N LYS A 146 -12.39 -22.65 -5.56
CA LYS A 146 -12.68 -22.38 -4.15
C LYS A 146 -11.83 -23.23 -3.20
N GLU A 147 -11.71 -24.53 -3.47
CA GLU A 147 -10.83 -25.41 -2.70
C GLU A 147 -9.35 -25.04 -2.88
N HIS A 148 -8.94 -24.64 -4.09
CA HIS A 148 -7.60 -24.11 -4.31
C HIS A 148 -7.33 -22.85 -3.48
N THR A 149 -8.24 -21.87 -3.52
CA THR A 149 -8.14 -20.63 -2.75
C THR A 149 -8.03 -20.94 -1.25
N LYS A 150 -8.89 -21.82 -0.74
CA LYS A 150 -8.85 -22.28 0.65
C LYS A 150 -7.50 -22.89 1.02
N ALA A 151 -6.94 -23.73 0.16
CA ALA A 151 -5.63 -24.35 0.38
C ALA A 151 -4.52 -23.30 0.43
N VAL A 152 -4.52 -22.33 -0.49
CA VAL A 152 -3.54 -21.23 -0.51
C VAL A 152 -3.60 -20.40 0.77
N ILE A 153 -4.80 -19.96 1.19
CA ILE A 153 -4.94 -19.10 2.38
C ILE A 153 -4.84 -19.85 3.71
N SER A 154 -4.71 -21.18 3.67
CA SER A 154 -4.38 -22.04 4.83
C SER A 154 -2.88 -22.29 4.96
N GLN A 155 -2.06 -21.82 4.01
CA GLN A 155 -0.61 -21.85 4.13
C GLN A 155 -0.11 -20.85 5.19
N PRO A 156 1.15 -20.98 5.68
CA PRO A 156 1.71 -20.05 6.67
C PRO A 156 1.54 -18.58 6.31
N GLY A 157 0.97 -17.81 7.23
CA GLY A 157 0.71 -16.38 7.06
C GLY A 157 -0.65 -16.06 6.46
N GLY A 158 -1.40 -17.03 5.94
CA GLY A 158 -2.76 -16.81 5.45
C GLY A 158 -3.80 -16.69 6.56
N VAL A 159 -4.92 -16.03 6.24
CA VAL A 159 -6.03 -15.81 7.18
C VAL A 159 -6.54 -17.11 7.80
N LEU A 160 -6.80 -18.14 6.99
CA LEU A 160 -7.33 -19.40 7.54
C LEU A 160 -6.31 -20.12 8.40
N GLN A 161 -5.01 -19.99 8.12
CA GLN A 161 -3.97 -20.58 8.97
C GLN A 161 -4.02 -20.00 10.38
N PHE A 162 -3.88 -18.68 10.51
CA PHE A 162 -3.77 -18.07 11.84
C PHE A 162 -5.11 -18.08 12.61
N VAL A 163 -6.25 -18.09 11.90
CA VAL A 163 -7.56 -18.29 12.54
C VAL A 163 -7.71 -19.71 13.09
N THR A 164 -7.30 -20.72 12.32
CA THR A 164 -7.39 -22.14 12.71
C THR A 164 -6.46 -22.45 13.88
N ASP A 165 -5.27 -21.86 13.88
CA ASP A 165 -4.26 -22.06 14.93
C ASP A 165 -4.59 -21.29 16.22
N GLY A 166 -5.59 -20.40 16.20
CA GLY A 166 -5.95 -19.58 17.36
C GLY A 166 -4.92 -18.51 17.68
N ASP A 167 -4.24 -17.97 16.66
CA ASP A 167 -3.25 -16.90 16.81
C ASP A 167 -3.94 -15.56 17.02
N GLU A 168 -4.26 -15.27 18.28
CA GLU A 168 -4.96 -14.05 18.70
C GLU A 168 -4.19 -12.76 18.37
N GLU A 169 -2.86 -12.80 18.30
CA GLU A 169 -2.05 -11.65 17.91
C GLU A 169 -2.34 -11.26 16.45
N ARG A 170 -2.27 -12.23 15.53
CA ARG A 170 -2.57 -11.98 14.11
C ARG A 170 -4.04 -11.64 13.86
N ILE A 171 -4.96 -12.25 14.61
CA ILE A 171 -6.37 -11.92 14.50
C ILE A 171 -6.61 -10.48 14.93
N LYS A 172 -5.99 -10.04 16.03
CA LYS A 172 -6.04 -8.65 16.47
C LYS A 172 -5.49 -7.71 15.41
N VAL A 173 -4.37 -8.05 14.76
CA VAL A 173 -3.78 -7.23 13.68
C VAL A 173 -4.70 -7.07 12.47
N TRP A 174 -5.32 -8.15 11.99
CA TRP A 174 -6.10 -8.13 10.74
C TRP A 174 -7.56 -7.74 10.90
N PHE A 175 -8.13 -8.01 12.08
CA PHE A 175 -9.55 -7.91 12.36
C PHE A 175 -9.87 -7.04 13.58
N GLY A 176 -8.87 -6.55 14.31
CA GLY A 176 -9.05 -5.78 15.55
C GLY A 176 -9.39 -6.65 16.77
N SER A 177 -10.15 -7.73 16.59
CA SER A 177 -10.39 -8.75 17.62
C SER A 177 -10.99 -10.03 17.02
N ARG A 178 -10.96 -11.12 17.80
CA ARG A 178 -11.69 -12.35 17.43
C ARG A 178 -13.19 -12.15 17.35
N GLU A 179 -13.78 -11.35 18.23
CA GLU A 179 -15.20 -11.01 18.17
C GLU A 179 -15.57 -10.33 16.85
N LYS A 180 -14.76 -9.37 16.39
CA LYS A 180 -14.95 -8.70 15.09
C LYS A 180 -14.83 -9.67 13.92
N TYR A 181 -13.87 -10.61 13.97
CA TYR A 181 -13.75 -11.67 12.96
C TYR A 181 -14.99 -12.59 12.93
N GLU A 182 -15.47 -13.03 14.10
CA GLU A 182 -16.61 -13.93 14.21
C GLU A 182 -17.94 -13.26 13.85
N ALA A 183 -18.00 -11.92 13.96
CA ALA A 183 -19.13 -11.10 13.54
C ALA A 183 -19.20 -10.89 12.01
N ILE A 184 -18.16 -11.25 11.24
CA ILE A 184 -18.20 -11.14 9.78
C ILE A 184 -19.36 -12.00 9.24
N PRO A 185 -20.29 -11.42 8.44
CA PRO A 185 -21.40 -12.17 7.89
C PRO A 185 -20.94 -13.35 7.05
N LYS A 186 -21.55 -14.52 7.23
CA LYS A 186 -21.18 -15.75 6.48
C LYS A 186 -21.90 -15.89 5.15
N LYS A 187 -22.88 -15.03 4.86
CA LYS A 187 -23.64 -15.03 3.61
C LYS A 187 -23.24 -13.82 2.79
N TRP A 188 -23.04 -14.03 1.50
CA TRP A 188 -22.70 -12.95 0.56
C TRP A 188 -23.78 -11.87 0.44
N ASP A 189 -25.05 -12.20 0.67
CA ASP A 189 -26.16 -11.23 0.65
C ASP A 189 -26.05 -10.18 1.75
N ASP A 190 -25.32 -10.48 2.82
CA ASP A 190 -25.08 -9.60 3.96
C ASP A 190 -23.75 -8.82 3.81
N ILE A 191 -23.02 -9.02 2.72
CA ILE A 191 -21.75 -8.34 2.42
C ILE A 191 -21.98 -7.27 1.36
N VAL A 192 -21.68 -6.03 1.73
CA VAL A 192 -21.67 -4.91 0.77
C VAL A 192 -20.35 -4.96 0.00
N LEU A 193 -20.41 -5.26 -1.30
CA LEU A 193 -19.29 -5.12 -2.21
C LEU A 193 -19.30 -3.72 -2.83
N SER A 194 -18.37 -2.89 -2.37
CA SER A 194 -18.27 -1.49 -2.75
C SER A 194 -17.75 -1.34 -4.18
N LYS A 195 -18.27 -0.32 -4.87
CA LYS A 195 -17.65 0.19 -6.09
C LYS A 195 -16.35 0.93 -5.72
N PRO A 196 -15.41 1.10 -6.67
CA PRO A 196 -14.27 1.96 -6.48
C PRO A 196 -14.75 3.36 -6.09
N ILE A 197 -14.17 3.92 -5.02
CA ILE A 197 -14.49 5.25 -4.53
C ILE A 197 -13.38 6.20 -4.99
N ASP A 198 -13.77 7.26 -5.70
CA ASP A 198 -12.87 8.34 -6.10
C ASP A 198 -13.08 9.54 -5.17
N LEU A 199 -12.60 9.39 -3.93
CA LEU A 199 -12.70 10.42 -2.90
C LEU A 199 -11.38 10.44 -2.10
N PRO A 200 -10.33 11.10 -2.62
CA PRO A 200 -9.06 11.17 -1.92
C PRO A 200 -9.21 11.95 -0.61
N GLY A 201 -8.64 11.40 0.46
CA GLY A 201 -8.32 12.15 1.67
C GLY A 201 -6.93 12.77 1.55
N TYR A 202 -6.75 13.95 2.14
CA TYR A 202 -5.45 14.61 2.24
C TYR A 202 -5.01 14.62 3.70
N LEU A 203 -3.72 14.35 3.92
CA LEU A 203 -3.11 14.45 5.24
C LEU A 203 -2.55 15.86 5.41
N ASP A 204 -2.69 16.42 6.61
CA ASP A 204 -1.93 17.59 7.02
C ASP A 204 -0.50 17.14 7.31
N HIS A 205 0.48 17.60 6.54
CA HIS A 205 1.88 17.24 6.77
C HIS A 205 2.57 18.15 7.80
N GLY A 206 1.86 19.08 8.45
CA GLY A 206 2.40 19.92 9.51
C GLY A 206 3.27 21.08 9.04
N PHE A 207 3.20 21.45 7.76
CA PHE A 207 3.85 22.64 7.19
C PHE A 207 3.04 23.17 6.00
N ASP A 208 3.37 24.37 5.53
CA ASP A 208 2.69 24.97 4.38
C ASP A 208 3.10 24.30 3.07
N GLU A 209 2.33 23.32 2.62
CA GLU A 209 2.53 22.61 1.36
C GLU A 209 2.23 23.46 0.11
N THR A 210 1.67 24.67 0.27
CA THR A 210 1.49 25.60 -0.86
C THR A 210 2.79 26.35 -1.20
N LYS A 211 3.76 26.34 -0.28
CA LYS A 211 5.07 26.95 -0.44
C LYS A 211 5.92 26.09 -1.39
N PRO A 212 6.51 26.66 -2.46
CA PRO A 212 7.41 25.93 -3.34
C PRO A 212 8.59 25.33 -2.56
N ALA A 213 9.07 24.16 -2.99
CA ALA A 213 10.17 23.45 -2.35
C ALA A 213 11.43 24.33 -2.18
N GLU A 214 11.68 25.21 -3.14
CA GLU A 214 12.83 26.13 -3.18
C GLU A 214 12.72 27.25 -2.14
N GLU A 215 11.53 27.50 -1.59
CA GLU A 215 11.30 28.49 -0.56
C GLU A 215 11.31 27.90 0.85
N LEU A 216 11.24 26.57 0.99
CA LEU A 216 11.23 25.90 2.29
C LEU A 216 12.50 26.21 3.08
N ASP A 217 12.36 26.47 4.37
CA ASP A 217 13.45 26.85 5.25
C ASP A 217 13.37 26.11 6.60
N ILE A 218 14.24 26.48 7.54
CA ILE A 218 14.34 25.79 8.83
C ILE A 218 13.04 25.87 9.65
N GLU A 219 12.22 26.90 9.45
CA GLU A 219 10.98 27.06 10.21
C GLU A 219 9.90 26.09 9.73
N ASP A 220 9.87 25.77 8.43
CA ASP A 220 8.99 24.72 7.91
C ASP A 220 9.39 23.34 8.49
N MET A 221 10.70 23.10 8.64
CA MET A 221 11.22 21.86 9.26
C MET A 221 10.83 21.76 10.73
N ARG A 222 10.85 22.88 11.46
CA ARG A 222 10.44 22.93 12.87
C ARG A 222 8.95 22.68 13.03
N GLN A 223 8.12 23.36 12.23
CA GLN A 223 6.67 23.15 12.23
C GLN A 223 6.33 21.68 11.92
N ALA A 224 6.92 21.13 10.87
CA ALA A 224 6.68 19.74 10.48
C ALA A 224 7.13 18.73 11.55
N ALA A 225 8.26 18.98 12.20
CA ALA A 225 8.75 18.14 13.29
C ALA A 225 7.84 18.23 14.53
N GLU A 226 7.46 19.45 14.93
CA GLU A 226 6.58 19.69 16.08
C GLU A 226 5.21 19.04 15.88
N PHE A 227 4.64 19.16 14.69
CA PHE A 227 3.37 18.50 14.34
C PHE A 227 3.47 16.97 14.40
N ARG A 228 4.66 16.40 14.17
CA ARG A 228 4.93 14.96 14.35
C ARG A 228 5.28 14.58 15.79
N GLY A 229 5.13 15.49 16.75
CA GLY A 229 5.49 15.32 18.16
C GLY A 229 6.98 15.40 18.45
N GLY A 230 7.80 15.69 17.44
CA GLY A 230 9.25 15.75 17.49
C GLY A 230 9.81 17.17 17.45
N LYS A 231 11.10 17.30 17.11
CA LYS A 231 11.81 18.59 16.96
C LYS A 231 12.83 18.54 15.83
N CYS A 232 12.97 19.65 15.12
CA CYS A 232 14.17 19.90 14.32
C CYS A 232 15.24 20.51 15.23
N LEU A 233 16.36 19.80 15.43
CA LEU A 233 17.44 20.20 16.33
C LEU A 233 18.49 21.09 15.65
N SER A 234 18.52 21.10 14.32
CA SER A 234 19.39 22.00 13.56
C SER A 234 18.99 23.47 13.77
N GLU A 235 19.99 24.33 13.98
CA GLU A 235 19.74 25.77 14.15
C GLU A 235 19.43 26.48 12.82
N THR A 236 20.04 25.99 11.73
CA THR A 236 19.97 26.62 10.40
C THR A 236 19.83 25.57 9.29
N MET A 237 19.27 26.03 8.17
CA MET A 237 19.17 25.30 6.90
C MET A 237 19.30 26.34 5.79
N THR A 238 19.99 26.00 4.70
CA THR A 238 19.95 26.80 3.47
C THR A 238 18.55 26.71 2.88
N LYS A 239 17.87 27.84 2.70
CA LYS A 239 16.54 27.88 2.07
C LYS A 239 16.55 27.11 0.74
N GLY A 240 15.57 26.23 0.56
CA GLY A 240 15.39 25.36 -0.60
C GLY A 240 16.27 24.11 -0.63
N ASP A 241 17.21 23.95 0.31
CA ASP A 241 18.08 22.77 0.35
C ASP A 241 17.42 21.60 1.10
N LEU A 242 16.70 20.77 0.36
CA LEU A 242 16.05 19.59 0.91
C LEU A 242 16.96 18.38 1.11
N TYR A 243 18.25 18.49 0.76
CA TYR A 243 19.13 17.33 0.62
C TYR A 243 20.38 17.36 1.49
N THR A 244 20.65 18.47 2.19
CA THR A 244 21.60 18.49 3.30
C THR A 244 20.93 17.91 4.55
N ALA A 245 21.63 17.00 5.23
CA ALA A 245 21.11 16.37 6.44
C ALA A 245 20.92 17.39 7.57
N LEU A 246 19.80 17.27 8.28
CA LEU A 246 19.51 17.98 9.52
C LEU A 246 19.44 16.98 10.68
N ARG A 247 19.59 17.47 11.90
CA ARG A 247 19.36 16.70 13.11
C ARG A 247 17.90 16.83 13.55
N TRP A 248 17.29 15.70 13.85
CA TRP A 248 15.88 15.58 14.23
C TRP A 248 15.77 14.84 15.55
N GLN A 249 14.67 15.06 16.26
CA GLN A 249 14.21 14.27 17.40
C GLN A 249 12.79 13.78 17.08
N CYS A 250 12.50 12.49 17.20
CA CYS A 250 11.13 11.99 17.02
C CYS A 250 10.29 12.15 18.30
N ALA A 251 9.00 11.81 18.21
CA ALA A 251 8.07 11.88 19.34
C ALA A 251 8.47 10.99 20.54
N SER A 252 9.22 9.90 20.29
CA SER A 252 9.77 9.05 21.35
C SER A 252 11.09 9.59 21.95
N GLY A 253 11.60 10.71 21.45
CA GLY A 253 12.83 11.35 21.95
C GLY A 253 14.14 10.88 21.32
N HIS A 254 14.12 9.91 20.40
CA HIS A 254 15.31 9.47 19.68
C HIS A 254 15.83 10.55 18.74
N GLU A 255 17.15 10.75 18.71
CA GLU A 255 17.80 11.70 17.81
C GLU A 255 18.37 10.99 16.59
N PHE A 256 18.19 11.57 15.40
CA PHE A 256 18.68 11.00 14.15
C PHE A 256 19.02 12.08 13.12
N GLU A 257 19.83 11.71 12.14
CA GLU A 257 20.15 12.57 11.00
C GLU A 257 19.40 12.10 9.76
N ALA A 258 18.73 13.03 9.08
CA ALA A 258 18.01 12.78 7.84
C ALA A 258 17.88 14.07 7.03
N THR A 259 17.73 13.94 5.72
CA THR A 259 17.44 15.10 4.87
C THR A 259 15.97 15.53 5.03
N PRO A 260 15.63 16.83 4.88
CA PRO A 260 14.25 17.28 4.75
C PRO A 260 13.43 16.47 3.75
N TYR A 261 14.03 16.14 2.59
CA TYR A 261 13.39 15.33 1.57
C TYR A 261 12.95 13.97 2.12
N THR A 262 13.86 13.30 2.82
CA THR A 262 13.63 11.99 3.44
C THR A 262 12.47 12.03 4.43
N VAL A 263 12.43 13.05 5.28
CA VAL A 263 11.44 13.16 6.38
C VAL A 263 10.06 13.59 5.90
N LEU A 264 10.00 14.57 4.99
CA LEU A 264 8.73 15.19 4.60
C LEU A 264 8.10 14.57 3.35
N PHE A 265 8.91 14.15 2.38
CA PHE A 265 8.43 13.75 1.05
C PHE A 265 8.58 12.26 0.78
N ALA A 266 9.60 11.60 1.34
CA ALA A 266 9.82 10.16 1.16
C ALA A 266 9.14 9.29 2.23
N GLY A 267 8.54 9.90 3.27
CA GLY A 267 7.81 9.19 4.32
C GLY A 267 8.70 8.37 5.27
N HIS A 268 9.99 8.69 5.37
CA HIS A 268 10.91 8.01 6.29
C HIS A 268 11.12 8.83 7.57
N GLY A 269 11.37 8.16 8.69
CA GLY A 269 11.51 8.81 9.99
C GLY A 269 12.61 8.19 10.83
N CYS A 270 12.38 8.16 12.15
CA CYS A 270 13.35 7.64 13.10
C CYS A 270 13.64 6.14 12.88
N PRO A 271 14.90 5.74 12.67
CA PRO A 271 15.26 4.34 12.46
C PRO A 271 15.02 3.49 13.70
N GLU A 272 15.17 4.05 14.90
CA GLU A 272 14.93 3.34 16.16
C GLU A 272 13.44 3.01 16.35
N CYS A 273 12.53 3.93 16.01
CA CYS A 273 11.09 3.67 16.09
C CYS A 273 10.62 2.61 15.08
N MET A 274 11.35 2.43 13.97
CA MET A 274 11.04 1.42 12.94
C MET A 274 11.65 0.03 13.24
N CYS A 275 12.44 -0.09 14.31
CA CYS A 275 13.15 -1.31 14.66
C CYS A 275 12.36 -2.19 15.65
N GLY A 276 12.47 -3.50 15.47
CA GLY A 276 12.14 -4.53 16.44
C GLY A 276 10.65 -4.85 16.59
N GLU A 277 9.82 -3.82 16.73
CA GLU A 277 8.38 -3.96 16.97
C GLU A 277 7.60 -2.86 16.28
N TRP A 278 6.52 -3.22 15.59
CA TRP A 278 5.51 -2.25 15.17
C TRP A 278 4.66 -1.86 16.38
N ARG A 279 4.67 -0.58 16.75
CA ARG A 279 3.89 -0.02 17.87
C ARG A 279 3.04 1.17 17.40
N TYR A 280 2.42 1.03 16.24
CA TYR A 280 1.74 2.12 15.54
C TYR A 280 0.66 2.82 16.37
N GLY A 281 -0.05 2.09 17.21
CA GLY A 281 -1.02 2.71 18.12
C GLY A 281 -0.39 3.58 19.20
N GLU A 282 0.80 3.25 19.70
CA GLU A 282 1.52 4.10 20.65
C GLU A 282 2.12 5.32 19.95
N GLU A 283 2.66 5.14 18.74
CA GLU A 283 3.12 6.24 17.89
C GLU A 283 1.98 7.23 17.62
N ALA A 284 0.78 6.75 17.30
CA ALA A 284 -0.40 7.57 17.05
C ALA A 284 -0.85 8.42 18.25
N GLU A 285 -0.45 8.08 19.48
CA GLU A 285 -0.77 8.90 20.65
C GLU A 285 0.17 10.10 20.82
N VAL A 286 1.38 10.04 20.25
CA VAL A 286 2.40 11.08 20.41
C VAL A 286 2.75 11.79 19.09
N ASN A 287 2.35 11.22 17.95
CA ASN A 287 2.61 11.73 16.62
C ASN A 287 1.29 12.06 15.90
N PRO A 288 0.83 13.32 15.96
CA PRO A 288 -0.41 13.77 15.30
C PRO A 288 -0.47 13.46 13.80
N PHE A 289 0.65 13.53 13.08
CA PHE A 289 0.70 13.16 11.66
C PHE A 289 0.26 11.70 11.46
N PHE A 290 0.86 10.78 12.23
CA PHE A 290 0.54 9.36 12.15
C PHE A 290 -0.89 9.04 12.64
N ALA A 291 -1.36 9.79 13.64
CA ALA A 291 -2.71 9.67 14.20
C ALA A 291 -3.84 9.88 13.18
N GLN A 292 -3.60 10.71 12.15
CA GLN A 292 -4.57 10.97 11.07
C GLN A 292 -5.00 9.70 10.32
N VAL A 293 -4.11 8.71 10.24
CA VAL A 293 -4.39 7.42 9.58
C VAL A 293 -4.79 6.37 10.60
N TRP A 294 -4.06 6.26 11.71
CA TRP A 294 -4.31 5.20 12.69
C TRP A 294 -5.67 5.32 13.39
N LYS A 295 -6.02 6.50 13.91
CA LYS A 295 -7.21 6.66 14.76
C LYS A 295 -8.52 6.35 14.02
N PRO A 296 -8.73 6.80 12.76
CA PRO A 296 -9.95 6.45 12.02
C PRO A 296 -10.07 4.96 11.68
N LEU A 297 -8.94 4.25 11.51
CA LEU A 297 -8.94 2.83 11.16
C LEU A 297 -9.11 1.91 12.38
N HIS A 298 -8.67 2.38 13.55
CA HIS A 298 -8.61 1.59 14.79
C HIS A 298 -9.50 2.19 15.90
N GLU A 299 -10.59 2.88 15.53
CA GLU A 299 -11.49 3.49 16.50
C GLU A 299 -12.08 2.43 17.44
N GLY A 300 -11.93 2.65 18.75
CA GLY A 300 -12.39 1.73 19.79
C GLY A 300 -11.58 0.44 19.92
N GLU A 301 -10.44 0.32 19.23
CA GLU A 301 -9.53 -0.82 19.37
C GLU A 301 -8.43 -0.54 20.41
N GLU A 302 -8.03 -1.57 21.14
CA GLU A 302 -6.84 -1.48 22.00
C GLU A 302 -5.57 -1.55 21.15
N ASN A 303 -4.60 -0.69 21.47
CA ASN A 303 -3.27 -0.73 20.87
C ASN A 303 -2.65 -2.13 20.99
N PHE A 304 -1.87 -2.50 19.97
CA PHE A 304 -1.11 -3.73 19.92
C PHE A 304 0.30 -3.47 19.41
N ARG A 305 1.19 -4.41 19.73
CA ARG A 305 2.57 -4.44 19.24
C ARG A 305 2.78 -5.70 18.44
N VAL A 306 3.46 -5.60 17.32
CA VAL A 306 3.82 -6.76 16.47
C VAL A 306 5.33 -6.89 16.44
N LYS A 307 5.86 -8.03 16.85
CA LYS A 307 7.30 -8.26 16.78
C LYS A 307 7.74 -8.53 15.34
N MET A 308 8.76 -7.83 14.89
CA MET A 308 9.32 -8.02 13.56
C MET A 308 10.24 -9.25 13.55
N VAL A 309 9.90 -10.23 12.70
CA VAL A 309 10.71 -11.44 12.50
C VAL A 309 11.94 -11.15 11.62
N ALA A 310 11.83 -10.15 10.73
CA ALA A 310 12.94 -9.58 9.99
C ALA A 310 13.06 -8.10 10.35
N ASP A 311 14.12 -7.76 11.06
CA ASP A 311 14.42 -6.39 11.45
C ASP A 311 15.40 -5.77 10.45
N ALA A 312 15.20 -4.50 10.09
CA ALA A 312 16.18 -3.72 9.34
C ALA A 312 17.57 -3.73 10.01
N MET A 313 17.64 -3.97 11.32
CA MET A 313 18.87 -4.15 12.08
C MET A 313 19.68 -5.41 11.73
N MET A 314 19.12 -6.41 11.03
CA MET A 314 19.89 -7.56 10.53
C MET A 314 20.92 -7.18 9.45
N ILE A 315 20.91 -5.93 8.97
CA ILE A 315 21.80 -5.43 7.90
C ILE A 315 22.70 -4.26 8.36
N GLY A 316 22.47 -3.60 9.52
CA GLY A 316 23.25 -2.37 9.78
C GLY A 316 23.21 -1.66 11.14
N CYS A 317 22.75 -2.28 12.23
CA CYS A 317 22.84 -1.65 13.57
C CYS A 317 23.62 -2.54 14.54
N THR A 318 24.92 -2.70 14.28
CA THR A 318 25.91 -2.94 15.32
C THR A 318 26.78 -1.68 15.41
N GLY A 319 26.38 -0.77 16.28
CA GLY A 319 27.32 0.15 16.94
C GLY A 319 28.07 -0.60 18.03
#